data_AF-A0A4V6KQ54-F1
#
_entry.id   AF-A0A4V6KQ54-F1
#
_cell.length_a   1.000
_cell.length_b   1.000
_cell.length_c   1.000
_cell.angle_alpha   90.00
_cell.angle_beta   90.00
_cell.angle_gamma   90.00
#
_symmetry.space_group_name_H-M   'P 1'
#
loop_
_entity.id
_entity.type
_entity.pdbx_description
1 polymer ?
#
loop_
_entity_poly.entity_id
_entity_poly.type
_entity_poly.pdbx_seq_one_letter_code
_entity_poly.pdbx_strand_id
1 'polypeptide(L)'
;MSEPLALLHSSFVSQPPVQALIMLAQRPWPWGWGVTGSCGYALATEIPVMHADSDLDLLVRCPQPASPEELQRLAQWLQALPCRADAQIETPLGGFALSEWLRDGRAMPENR
;
A
#
# COMPACT_ATOMS: atom_id res chain seq x y z
N MET A 1 -5.52 -9.97 -6.34
CA MET A 1 -4.15 -9.57 -5.94
C MET A 1 -3.26 -9.82 -7.14
N SER A 2 -2.56 -8.81 -7.62
CA SER A 2 -1.72 -8.91 -8.81
C SER A 2 -0.61 -9.94 -8.56
N GLU A 3 -0.60 -11.04 -9.32
CA GLU A 3 0.48 -12.03 -9.24
C GLU A 3 1.82 -11.36 -9.55
N PRO A 4 2.89 -11.60 -8.78
CA PRO A 4 4.19 -10.97 -9.00
C PRO A 4 4.70 -11.11 -10.44
N LEU A 5 4.41 -12.24 -11.09
CA LEU A 5 4.80 -12.50 -12.47
C LEU A 5 4.05 -11.60 -13.48
N ALA A 6 2.78 -11.26 -13.22
CA ALA A 6 2.01 -10.36 -14.08
C ALA A 6 2.58 -8.93 -14.03
N LEU A 7 3.05 -8.49 -12.86
CA LEU A 7 3.65 -7.17 -12.69
C LEU A 7 4.98 -7.04 -13.43
N LEU A 8 5.80 -8.10 -13.46
CA LEU A 8 7.06 -8.13 -14.19
C LEU A 8 6.89 -7.99 -15.72
N HIS A 9 5.72 -8.35 -16.25
CA HIS A 9 5.40 -8.23 -17.68
C HIS A 9 4.57 -6.98 -18.01
N SER A 10 4.27 -6.12 -17.04
CA SER A 10 3.49 -4.91 -17.28
C SER A 10 4.23 -3.93 -18.21
N SER A 11 3.48 -3.28 -19.10
CA SER A 11 3.95 -2.13 -19.89
C SER A 11 4.50 -0.98 -19.01
N PHE A 12 4.10 -0.95 -17.73
CA PHE A 12 4.49 0.04 -16.74
C PHE A 12 5.62 -0.41 -15.81
N VAL A 13 6.28 -1.54 -16.06
CA VAL A 13 7.29 -2.14 -15.14
C VAL A 13 8.44 -1.19 -14.78
N SER A 14 8.75 -0.21 -15.62
CA SER A 14 9.78 0.81 -15.35
C SER A 14 9.31 1.96 -14.47
N GLN A 15 8.01 2.09 -14.19
CA GLN A 15 7.46 3.14 -13.34
C GLN A 15 7.72 2.82 -11.87
N PRO A 16 8.20 3.78 -11.04
CA PRO A 16 8.49 3.55 -9.63
C PRO A 16 7.34 2.93 -8.82
N PRO A 17 6.06 3.30 -9.00
CA PRO A 17 4.95 2.63 -8.31
C PRO A 17 4.82 1.13 -8.63
N VAL A 18 5.13 0.71 -9.85
CA VAL A 18 5.07 -0.71 -10.25
C VAL A 18 6.27 -1.47 -9.71
N GLN A 19 7.46 -0.86 -9.70
CA GLN A 19 8.64 -1.43 -9.04
C GLN A 19 8.41 -1.61 -7.54
N ALA A 20 7.81 -0.61 -6.89
CA ALA A 20 7.40 -0.69 -5.49
C ALA A 20 6.39 -1.83 -5.27
N LEU A 21 5.38 -1.95 -6.14
CA LEU A 21 4.40 -3.03 -6.07
C LEU A 21 5.03 -4.42 -6.22
N ILE A 22 6.01 -4.57 -7.11
CA ILE A 22 6.80 -5.81 -7.26
C ILE A 22 7.58 -6.13 -5.97
N MET A 23 8.18 -5.13 -5.32
CA MET A 23 8.87 -5.32 -4.04
C MET A 23 7.91 -5.74 -2.92
N LEU A 24 6.71 -5.16 -2.88
CA LEU A 24 5.68 -5.48 -1.90
C LEU A 24 5.10 -6.88 -2.11
N ALA A 25 4.90 -7.29 -3.35
CA ALA A 25 4.35 -8.60 -3.71
C ALA A 25 5.30 -9.79 -3.44
N GLN A 26 6.60 -9.52 -3.30
CA GLN A 26 7.62 -10.54 -3.02
C GLN A 26 7.74 -10.92 -1.54
N ARG A 27 7.02 -10.24 -0.64
CA ARG A 27 7.08 -10.53 0.80
C ARG A 27 5.73 -11.01 1.32
N PRO A 28 5.72 -11.87 2.35
CA PRO A 28 4.48 -12.22 3.03
C PRO A 28 3.93 -11.01 3.77
N TRP A 29 2.61 -10.86 3.73
CA TRP A 29 1.88 -9.86 4.50
C TRP A 29 1.03 -10.55 5.57
N PRO A 30 0.94 -9.99 6.79
CA PRO A 30 0.02 -10.48 7.81
C PRO A 30 -1.44 -10.11 7.51
N TRP A 31 -1.68 -9.16 6.60
CA TRP A 31 -2.99 -8.63 6.25
C TRP A 31 -3.29 -8.77 4.76
N GLY A 32 -4.57 -8.79 4.40
CA GLY A 32 -4.98 -8.61 3.01
C GLY A 32 -4.71 -7.18 2.58
N TRP A 33 -4.16 -6.99 1.37
CA TRP A 33 -3.84 -5.66 0.85
C TRP A 33 -4.07 -5.59 -0.66
N GLY A 34 -4.08 -4.38 -1.20
CA GLY A 34 -4.16 -4.15 -2.64
C GLY A 34 -3.75 -2.74 -3.03
N VAL A 35 -3.38 -2.58 -4.30
CA VAL A 35 -3.09 -1.28 -4.92
C VAL A 35 -4.39 -0.56 -5.27
N THR A 36 -4.42 0.74 -5.07
CA THR A 36 -5.51 1.64 -5.47
C THR A 36 -4.96 2.80 -6.29
N GLY A 37 -5.77 3.83 -6.53
CA GLY A 37 -5.33 5.04 -7.19
C GLY A 37 -4.89 4.85 -8.64
N SER A 38 -4.00 5.74 -9.09
CA SER A 38 -3.54 5.82 -10.48
C SER A 38 -2.81 4.55 -10.93
N CYS A 39 -2.02 3.93 -10.04
CA CYS A 39 -1.30 2.69 -10.33
C CYS A 39 -2.25 1.52 -10.55
N GLY A 40 -3.23 1.34 -9.67
CA GLY A 40 -4.26 0.30 -9.85
C GLY A 40 -5.07 0.52 -11.12
N TYR A 41 -5.46 1.76 -11.41
CA TYR A 41 -6.20 2.11 -12.62
C TYR A 41 -5.40 1.82 -13.89
N ALA A 42 -4.14 2.26 -13.96
CA ALA A 42 -3.27 2.03 -15.11
C ALA A 42 -3.07 0.54 -15.37
N LEU A 43 -2.76 -0.25 -14.33
CA LEU A 43 -2.58 -1.70 -14.45
C LEU A 43 -3.86 -2.44 -14.90
N ALA A 44 -5.04 -1.94 -14.55
CA ALA A 44 -6.32 -2.56 -14.94
C ALA A 44 -6.78 -2.16 -16.35
N THR A 45 -6.36 -1.00 -16.85
CA THR A 45 -6.89 -0.39 -18.08
C THR A 45 -5.86 -0.26 -19.21
N GLU A 46 -4.57 -0.45 -18.91
CA GLU A 46 -3.44 -0.13 -19.81
C GLU A 46 -3.38 1.35 -20.24
N ILE A 47 -4.10 2.25 -19.56
CA ILE A 47 -4.06 3.70 -19.84
C ILE A 47 -2.88 4.32 -19.06
N PRO A 48 -1.95 5.02 -19.72
CA PRO A 48 -0.73 5.55 -19.10
C PRO A 48 -0.99 6.84 -18.31
N VAL A 49 -1.66 6.71 -17.16
CA VAL A 49 -1.91 7.83 -16.23
C VAL A 49 -0.81 8.01 -15.17
N MET A 50 0.09 7.02 -15.02
CA MET A 50 1.25 7.08 -14.11
C MET A 50 2.45 7.77 -14.76
N HIS A 51 3.25 8.43 -13.93
CA HIS A 51 4.54 9.01 -14.31
C HIS A 51 5.60 8.74 -13.22
N ALA A 52 6.85 9.14 -13.47
CA ALA A 52 7.98 8.82 -12.61
C ALA A 52 7.84 9.34 -11.16
N ASP A 53 7.14 10.46 -10.97
CA ASP A 53 6.90 11.07 -9.66
C ASP A 53 5.59 10.62 -8.99
N SER A 54 4.85 9.70 -9.61
CA SER A 54 3.63 9.17 -9.03
C SER A 54 3.92 8.42 -7.73
N ASP A 55 2.99 8.53 -6.79
CA ASP A 55 2.93 7.75 -5.57
C ASP A 55 2.33 6.36 -5.82
N LEU A 56 2.40 5.53 -4.77
CA LEU A 56 1.71 4.25 -4.70
C LEU A 56 0.65 4.30 -3.60
N ASP A 57 -0.62 4.26 -3.99
CA ASP A 57 -1.73 4.14 -3.05
C ASP A 57 -2.00 2.67 -2.69
N LEU A 58 -2.11 2.39 -1.40
CA LEU A 58 -2.36 1.05 -0.86
C LEU A 58 -3.57 1.06 0.08
N LEU A 59 -4.39 0.01 -0.03
CA LEU A 59 -5.38 -0.33 0.97
C LEU A 59 -4.93 -1.60 1.71
N VAL A 60 -4.77 -1.51 3.03
CA VAL A 60 -4.41 -2.63 3.91
C VAL A 60 -5.58 -2.93 4.83
N ARG A 61 -6.05 -4.18 4.85
CA ARG A 61 -7.24 -4.61 5.59
C ARG A 61 -6.85 -5.35 6.85
N CYS A 62 -7.09 -4.72 8.00
CA CYS A 62 -6.83 -5.26 9.32
C CYS A 62 -8.15 -5.70 9.96
N PRO A 63 -8.60 -6.96 9.76
CA PRO A 63 -9.86 -7.45 10.34
C PRO A 63 -9.82 -7.58 11.86
N GLN A 64 -8.61 -7.60 12.43
CA GLN A 64 -8.34 -7.51 13.86
C GLN A 64 -7.44 -6.28 14.09
N PRO A 65 -7.50 -5.64 15.27
CA PRO A 65 -6.63 -4.51 15.59
C PRO A 65 -5.15 -4.88 15.41
N ALA A 66 -4.45 -4.14 14.55
CA ALA A 66 -2.99 -4.23 14.43
C ALA A 66 -2.33 -3.50 15.61
N SER A 67 -1.26 -4.07 16.15
CA SER A 67 -0.46 -3.41 17.18
C SER A 67 0.27 -2.18 16.61
N PRO A 68 0.54 -1.17 17.44
CA PRO A 68 1.38 -0.03 17.05
C PRO A 68 2.72 -0.44 16.43
N GLU A 69 3.37 -1.47 16.96
CA GLU A 69 4.65 -1.96 16.49
C GLU A 69 4.55 -2.59 15.09
N GLU A 70 3.44 -3.23 14.76
CA GLU A 70 3.21 -3.78 13.41
C GLU A 70 2.96 -2.66 12.39
N LEU A 71 2.19 -1.63 12.76
CA LEU A 71 1.95 -0.46 11.89
C LEU A 71 3.22 0.37 11.67
N GLN A 72 4.06 0.52 12.69
CA GLN A 72 5.37 1.16 12.55
C GLN A 72 6.31 0.36 11.63
N ARG A 73 6.34 -0.97 11.76
CA ARG A 73 7.11 -1.84 10.86
C ARG A 73 6.62 -1.73 9.41
N LEU A 74 5.31 -1.69 9.20
CA LEU A 74 4.73 -1.44 7.87
C LEU A 74 5.20 -0.09 7.33
N ALA A 75 5.11 0.98 8.12
CA ALA A 75 5.50 2.32 7.70
C ALA A 75 6.99 2.41 7.33
N GLN A 76 7.88 1.82 8.13
CA GLN A 76 9.31 1.74 7.84
C GLN A 76 9.58 1.00 6.53
N TRP A 77 8.83 -0.06 6.26
CA TRP A 77 8.96 -0.78 5.01
C TRP A 77 8.50 0.06 3.82
N LEU A 78 7.35 0.75 3.92
CA LEU A 78 6.85 1.63 2.87
C LEU A 78 7.81 2.79 2.57
N GLN A 79 8.53 3.31 3.57
CA GLN A 79 9.55 4.33 3.39
C GLN A 79 10.78 3.86 2.58
N ALA A 80 11.02 2.55 2.50
CA ALA A 80 12.14 1.98 1.76
C ALA A 80 11.80 1.70 0.28
N LEU A 81 10.61 2.08 -0.18
CA LEU A 81 10.17 1.89 -1.56
C LEU A 81 10.76 2.95 -2.50
N PRO A 82 10.85 2.65 -3.82
CA PRO A 82 11.41 3.58 -4.81
C PRO A 82 10.52 4.81 -5.09
N CYS A 83 9.32 4.87 -4.53
CA CYS A 83 8.42 6.03 -4.59
C CYS A 83 7.73 6.24 -3.24
N ARG A 84 7.09 7.41 -3.08
CA ARG A 84 6.20 7.64 -1.94
C ARG A 84 5.07 6.62 -1.99
N ALA A 85 4.76 6.00 -0.85
CA ALA A 85 3.63 5.09 -0.72
C ALA A 85 2.68 5.58 0.37
N ASP A 86 1.43 5.80 -0.01
CA ASP A 86 0.37 6.24 0.87
C ASP A 86 -0.54 5.04 1.18
N ALA A 87 -0.59 4.64 2.45
CA ALA A 87 -1.36 3.48 2.89
C ALA A 87 -2.57 3.89 3.73
N GLN A 88 -3.74 3.42 3.33
CA GLN A 88 -4.96 3.46 4.12
C GLN A 88 -5.13 2.12 4.84
N ILE A 89 -5.28 2.17 6.17
CA ILE A 89 -5.57 1.02 7.01
C ILE A 89 -7.08 0.96 7.18
N GLU A 90 -7.71 -0.10 6.69
CA GLU A 90 -9.13 -0.40 6.88
C GLU A 90 -9.29 -1.37 8.06
N THR A 91 -10.17 -1.03 8.99
CA THR A 91 -10.57 -1.87 10.12
C THR A 91 -12.09 -2.01 10.14
N PRO A 92 -12.66 -2.97 10.90
CA PRO A 92 -14.12 -3.06 11.06
C PRO A 92 -14.76 -1.78 11.64
N LEU A 93 -13.97 -0.92 12.29
CA LEU A 93 -14.43 0.32 12.94
C LEU A 93 -14.20 1.57 12.07
N GLY A 94 -13.66 1.40 10.86
CA GLY A 94 -13.38 2.49 9.92
C GLY A 94 -11.96 2.44 9.37
N GLY A 95 -11.65 3.39 8.49
CA GLY A 95 -10.34 3.52 7.85
C GLY A 95 -9.57 4.75 8.30
N PHE A 96 -8.24 4.68 8.28
CA PHE A 96 -7.36 5.82 8.55
C PHE A 96 -6.11 5.79 7.68
N ALA A 97 -5.51 6.95 7.40
CA ALA A 97 -4.22 7.02 6.73
C ALA A 97 -3.09 6.68 7.73
N LEU A 98 -2.20 5.75 7.35
CA LEU A 98 -1.10 5.32 8.21
C LEU A 98 -0.18 6.48 8.62
N SER A 99 0.07 7.40 7.69
CA SER A 99 0.91 8.58 7.92
C SER A 99 0.31 9.58 8.92
N GLU A 100 -1.01 9.71 8.96
CA GLU A 100 -1.72 10.54 9.94
C GLU A 100 -1.72 9.88 11.31
N TRP A 101 -1.97 8.57 11.36
CA TRP A 101 -1.94 7.80 12.60
C TRP A 101 -0.58 7.87 13.30
N LEU A 102 0.51 7.76 12.55
CA LEU A 102 1.88 7.88 13.08
C LEU A 102 2.22 9.28 13.61
N ARG A 103 1.62 10.32 13.03
CA ARG A 103 1.86 11.72 13.41
C ARG A 103 1.14 12.08 14.71
N ASP A 104 -0.09 11.60 14.85
CA ASP A 104 -0.97 11.96 15.95
C ASP A 104 -0.82 11.05 17.18
N GLY A 105 -0.10 9.93 17.07
CA GLY A 105 0.12 8.98 18.18
C GLY A 105 -1.17 8.33 18.70
N ARG A 106 -2.19 8.18 17.84
CA ARG A 106 -3.53 7.69 18.25
C ARG A 106 -3.51 6.19 18.52
N ALA A 107 -4.35 5.73 19.45
CA ALA A 107 -4.68 4.30 19.54
C ALA A 107 -5.48 3.88 18.30
N MET A 108 -5.42 2.59 17.94
CA MET A 108 -6.34 2.03 16.94
C MET A 108 -7.79 2.35 17.34
N PRO A 109 -8.69 2.62 16.39
CA PRO A 109 -10.12 2.64 16.71
C PRO A 109 -10.47 1.32 17.40
N GLU A 110 -10.95 1.40 18.64
CA GLU A 110 -11.35 0.25 19.44
C GLU A 110 -12.82 0.41 19.84
N ASN A 111 -13.51 -0.71 20.00
CA ASN A 111 -14.92 -0.70 20.39
C ASN A 111 -15.00 -0.26 21.85
N ARG A 112 -15.57 0.92 22.12
CA ARG A 112 -15.83 1.40 23.49
C ARG A 112 -16.98 0.64 24.14
#